data_AF-A0A2T7KGD4-F1
#
_entry.id   AF-A0A2T7KGD4-F1
#
_cell.length_a   1.000
_cell.length_b   1.000
_cell.length_c   1.000
_cell.angle_alpha   90.00
_cell.angle_beta   90.00
_cell.angle_gamma   90.00
#
_symmetry.space_group_name_H-M   'P 1'
#
loop_
_entity.id
_entity.type
_entity.pdbx_description
1 polymer ?
#
loop_
_entity_poly.entity_id
_entity_poly.type
_entity_poly.pdbx_seq_one_letter_code
_entity_poly.pdbx_strand_id
1 'polypeptide(L)'
;MTTDRNLRAGLTAASARLKEVNSPELATYVDTVLSVGAFRVRESEGGDNLTIRLPITARDHIKKAAADMGVDVNSVVEEGFRRFLAGEFTVPARGWERRGTAQTKANLNARPAELLQKQVAETGTLPMHVAADYLMKVFRTGPYADDYQGEALAPGRERMPQVPRAVRERIRAAAGGRASMDIEEGFTKLLAGELDPVAPVWADTSDMVPFKVRPNDDLFDQVKTRLADVKGVTPMHVGIAYLLTKYGIEATS
;
A
#
# COMPACT_ATOMS: atom_id res chain seq x y z
N MET A 1 31.57 19.41 -6.51
CA MET A 1 31.84 17.97 -6.44
C MET A 1 33.16 17.72 -7.14
N THR A 2 34.15 17.20 -6.42
CA THR A 2 35.49 16.90 -6.96
C THR A 2 35.38 15.57 -7.71
N THR A 3 35.55 15.57 -9.03
CA THR A 3 35.56 14.34 -9.84
C THR A 3 36.85 13.54 -9.58
N ASP A 4 36.81 12.21 -9.73
CA ASP A 4 37.98 11.33 -9.49
C ASP A 4 39.24 11.73 -10.27
N ARG A 5 39.03 12.32 -11.46
CA ARG A 5 40.11 12.87 -12.29
C ARG A 5 40.86 14.02 -11.58
N ASN A 6 40.14 14.85 -10.82
CA ASN A 6 40.71 15.97 -10.07
C ASN A 6 41.42 15.49 -8.80
N LEU A 7 40.95 14.41 -8.16
CA LEU A 7 41.59 13.83 -6.99
C LEU A 7 42.95 13.20 -7.34
N ARG A 8 43.02 12.42 -8.43
CA ARG A 8 44.28 11.83 -8.89
C ARG A 8 45.31 12.90 -9.27
N ALA A 9 44.88 13.94 -10.00
CA ALA A 9 45.74 15.06 -10.33
C ALA A 9 46.26 15.80 -9.07
N GLY A 10 45.40 16.01 -8.07
CA GLY A 10 45.78 16.61 -6.80
C GLY A 10 46.78 15.78 -5.99
N LEU A 11 46.59 14.46 -5.93
CA LEU A 11 47.51 13.55 -5.23
C LEU A 11 48.87 13.43 -5.93
N THR A 12 48.89 13.42 -7.27
CA THR A 12 50.15 13.48 -8.03
C THR A 12 50.91 14.78 -7.77
N ALA A 13 50.21 15.92 -7.73
CA ALA A 13 50.81 17.21 -7.40
C ALA A 13 51.32 17.26 -5.96
N ALA A 14 50.58 16.66 -5.01
CA ALA A 14 51.01 16.54 -3.61
C ALA A 14 52.26 15.67 -3.46
N SER A 15 52.36 14.52 -4.16
CA SER A 15 53.56 13.69 -4.19
C SER A 15 54.78 14.45 -4.74
N ALA A 16 54.60 15.20 -5.84
CA ALA A 16 55.65 16.04 -6.39
C ALA A 16 56.14 17.10 -5.38
N ARG A 17 55.20 17.76 -4.70
CA ARG A 17 55.52 18.77 -3.67
C ARG A 17 56.27 18.18 -2.48
N LEU A 18 55.91 16.96 -2.05
CA LEU A 18 56.58 16.25 -0.95
C LEU A 18 58.03 15.88 -1.30
N LYS A 19 58.32 15.58 -2.57
CA LYS A 19 59.68 15.36 -3.06
C LYS A 19 60.50 16.66 -3.05
N GLU A 20 59.89 17.79 -3.42
CA GLU A 20 60.54 19.11 -3.40
C GLU A 20 60.92 19.58 -1.99
N VAL A 21 60.12 19.24 -0.96
CA VAL A 21 60.37 19.64 0.43
C VAL A 21 61.21 18.62 1.21
N ASN A 22 61.99 17.77 0.52
CA ASN A 22 62.85 16.74 1.12
C ASN A 22 62.12 15.77 2.06
N SER A 23 60.88 15.40 1.73
CA SER A 23 60.12 14.36 2.45
C SER A 23 59.82 13.16 1.54
N PRO A 24 60.85 12.45 1.05
CA PRO A 24 60.70 11.41 0.04
C PRO A 24 59.89 10.20 0.55
N GLU A 25 59.99 9.86 1.84
CA GLU A 25 59.23 8.74 2.43
C GLU A 25 57.71 8.99 2.37
N LEU A 26 57.27 10.22 2.65
CA LEU A 26 55.86 10.60 2.54
C LEU A 26 55.39 10.57 1.08
N ALA A 27 56.24 11.01 0.15
CA ALA A 27 55.94 10.91 -1.27
C ALA A 27 55.80 9.45 -1.73
N THR A 28 56.62 8.54 -1.21
CA THR A 28 56.52 7.10 -1.48
C THR A 28 55.20 6.52 -0.95
N TYR A 29 54.68 6.96 0.20
CA TYR A 29 53.36 6.53 0.65
C TYR A 29 52.25 7.00 -0.28
N VAL A 30 52.31 8.25 -0.76
CA VAL A 30 51.33 8.78 -1.72
C VAL A 30 51.42 8.06 -3.06
N ASP A 31 52.63 7.80 -3.57
CA ASP A 31 52.87 7.06 -4.81
C ASP A 31 52.42 5.60 -4.69
N THR A 32 52.65 4.96 -3.55
CA THR A 32 52.17 3.60 -3.26
C THR A 32 50.65 3.57 -3.34
N VAL A 33 50.00 4.52 -2.68
CA VAL A 33 48.55 4.68 -2.64
C VAL A 33 47.97 5.02 -4.04
N LEU A 34 48.70 5.75 -4.88
CA LEU A 34 48.38 5.95 -6.31
C LEU A 34 48.58 4.70 -7.17
N SER A 35 49.56 3.85 -6.86
CA SER A 35 49.93 2.65 -7.64
C SER A 35 49.01 1.46 -7.39
N VAL A 36 48.46 1.32 -6.17
CA VAL A 36 47.62 0.17 -5.78
C VAL A 36 46.22 0.22 -6.43
N GLY A 37 45.88 1.29 -7.17
CA GLY A 37 44.60 1.38 -7.88
C GLY A 37 43.35 1.38 -6.97
N ALA A 38 43.55 1.38 -5.65
CA ALA A 38 42.50 1.16 -4.65
C ALA A 38 41.64 2.39 -4.36
N PHE A 39 41.91 3.54 -4.99
CA PHE A 39 40.92 4.61 -5.08
C PHE A 39 39.94 4.34 -6.22
N ARG A 40 39.28 3.18 -6.17
CA ARG A 40 37.84 3.30 -6.29
C ARG A 40 37.44 3.94 -4.97
N VAL A 41 37.06 5.22 -5.00
CA VAL A 41 35.97 5.66 -4.12
C VAL A 41 35.01 4.49 -4.12
N ARG A 42 34.68 3.92 -2.96
CA ARG A 42 33.63 2.90 -2.90
C ARG A 42 32.44 3.51 -3.64
N GLU A 43 32.28 3.21 -4.93
CA GLU A 43 30.99 3.10 -5.57
C GLU A 43 30.32 2.18 -4.59
N SER A 44 29.46 2.77 -3.78
CA SER A 44 28.70 2.05 -2.78
C SER A 44 28.22 0.80 -3.49
N GLU A 45 28.45 -0.37 -2.92
CA GLU A 45 27.85 -1.63 -3.40
C GLU A 45 26.31 -1.60 -3.29
N GLY A 46 25.68 -0.43 -3.19
CA GLY A 46 24.27 -0.20 -3.38
C GLY A 46 24.02 0.23 -4.81
N GLY A 47 23.06 -0.42 -5.47
CA GLY A 47 22.66 -0.07 -6.84
C GLY A 47 22.04 1.33 -6.93
N ASP A 48 21.57 1.65 -8.14
CA ASP A 48 20.94 2.92 -8.46
C ASP A 48 19.87 3.30 -7.43
N ASN A 49 19.80 4.60 -7.10
CA ASN A 49 18.84 5.12 -6.14
C ASN A 49 17.40 4.90 -6.64
N LEU A 50 16.74 3.88 -6.11
CA LEU A 50 15.34 3.57 -6.37
C LEU A 50 14.46 4.51 -5.54
N THR A 51 13.78 5.43 -6.22
CA THR A 51 12.82 6.34 -5.59
C THR A 51 11.43 5.70 -5.54
N ILE A 52 10.96 5.40 -4.33
CA ILE A 52 9.66 4.76 -4.08
C ILE A 52 8.69 5.83 -3.59
N ARG A 53 7.63 6.11 -4.34
CA ARG A 53 6.63 7.13 -4.01
C ARG A 53 5.46 6.51 -3.22
N LEU A 54 5.35 6.87 -1.95
CA LEU A 54 4.38 6.31 -0.98
C LEU A 54 3.61 7.43 -0.27
N PRO A 55 2.41 7.17 0.29
CA PRO A 55 1.82 8.10 1.26
C PRO A 55 2.77 8.44 2.41
N ILE A 56 2.75 9.70 2.87
CA ILE A 56 3.62 10.17 3.96
C ILE A 56 3.48 9.29 5.21
N THR A 57 2.25 8.95 5.59
CA THR A 57 1.94 8.09 6.74
C THR A 57 2.60 6.72 6.61
N ALA A 58 2.49 6.08 5.44
CA ALA A 58 3.11 4.78 5.19
C ALA A 58 4.64 4.86 5.19
N ARG A 59 5.22 5.89 4.56
CA ARG A 59 6.67 6.11 4.57
C ARG A 59 7.20 6.26 6.00
N ASP A 60 6.55 7.08 6.81
CA ASP A 60 6.99 7.37 8.17
C ASP A 60 6.82 6.15 9.08
N HIS A 61 5.75 5.38 8.89
CA HIS A 61 5.55 4.10 9.55
C HIS A 61 6.65 3.11 9.19
N ILE A 62 6.95 2.91 7.90
CA ILE A 62 8.02 2.02 7.43
C ILE A 62 9.37 2.42 8.03
N LYS A 63 9.72 3.71 8.00
CA LYS A 63 10.99 4.19 8.57
C LYS A 63 11.08 3.92 10.07
N LYS A 64 10.01 4.19 10.79
CA LYS A 64 9.96 3.96 12.23
C LYS A 64 10.05 2.46 12.56
N ALA A 65 9.22 1.63 11.92
CA ALA A 65 9.20 0.20 12.15
C ALA A 65 10.54 -0.47 11.76
N ALA A 66 11.16 -0.06 10.65
CA ALA A 66 12.48 -0.54 10.26
C ALA A 66 13.56 -0.20 11.32
N ALA A 67 13.52 1.02 11.87
CA ALA A 67 14.42 1.43 12.94
C ALA A 67 14.17 0.65 14.24
N ASP A 68 12.90 0.47 14.63
CA ASP A 68 12.51 -0.26 15.84
C ASP A 68 12.90 -1.76 15.75
N MET A 69 12.84 -2.35 14.55
CA MET A 69 13.25 -3.72 14.29
C MET A 69 14.75 -3.90 14.02
N GLY A 70 15.51 -2.80 13.85
CA GLY A 70 16.92 -2.84 13.49
C GLY A 70 17.21 -3.43 12.10
N VAL A 71 16.28 -3.27 11.15
CA VAL A 71 16.37 -3.83 9.80
C VAL A 71 16.67 -2.73 8.77
N ASP A 72 17.56 -3.01 7.82
CA ASP A 72 17.82 -2.09 6.70
C ASP A 72 16.73 -2.20 5.62
N VAL A 73 16.15 -1.05 5.25
CA VAL A 73 15.12 -0.95 4.21
C VAL A 73 15.63 -1.48 2.87
N ASN A 74 16.92 -1.31 2.54
CA ASN A 74 17.46 -1.83 1.28
C ASN A 74 17.40 -3.36 1.23
N SER A 75 17.80 -4.02 2.32
CA SER A 75 17.74 -5.48 2.43
C SER A 75 16.31 -6.02 2.29
N VAL A 76 15.32 -5.33 2.87
CA VAL A 76 13.90 -5.71 2.72
C VAL A 76 13.42 -5.55 1.27
N VAL A 77 13.85 -4.49 0.58
CA VAL A 77 13.52 -4.30 -0.84
C VAL A 77 14.15 -5.41 -1.70
N GLU A 78 15.40 -5.76 -1.47
CA GLU A 78 16.04 -6.87 -2.18
C GLU A 78 15.37 -8.22 -1.93
N GLU A 79 14.98 -8.48 -0.68
CA GLU A 79 14.20 -9.67 -0.35
C GLU A 79 12.87 -9.69 -1.13
N GLY A 80 12.17 -8.55 -1.17
CA GLY A 80 10.95 -8.39 -1.96
C GLY A 80 11.15 -8.69 -3.45
N PHE A 81 12.27 -8.24 -4.04
CA PHE A 81 12.61 -8.55 -5.42
C PHE A 81 12.87 -10.05 -5.63
N ARG A 82 13.64 -10.69 -4.74
CA ARG A 82 13.89 -12.14 -4.84
C ARG A 82 12.59 -12.94 -4.75
N ARG A 83 11.71 -12.61 -3.79
CA ARG A 83 10.41 -13.29 -3.62
C ARG A 83 9.46 -13.05 -4.80
N PHE A 84 9.48 -11.84 -5.37
CA PHE A 84 8.72 -11.53 -6.58
C PHE A 84 9.20 -12.36 -7.79
N LEU A 85 10.51 -12.40 -8.02
CA LEU A 85 11.11 -13.18 -9.12
C LEU A 85 10.90 -14.69 -8.94
N ALA A 86 10.82 -15.16 -7.70
CA ALA A 86 10.49 -16.55 -7.38
C ALA A 86 8.98 -16.87 -7.50
N GLY A 87 8.11 -15.88 -7.70
CA GLY A 87 6.66 -16.04 -7.75
C GLY A 87 5.99 -16.25 -6.38
N GLU A 88 6.72 -16.12 -5.28
CA GLU A 88 6.19 -16.23 -3.91
C GLU A 88 5.41 -14.97 -3.49
N PHE A 89 5.62 -13.88 -4.21
CA PHE A 89 4.98 -12.59 -3.99
C PHE A 89 4.52 -12.03 -5.32
N THR A 90 3.26 -11.59 -5.37
CA THR A 90 2.69 -10.91 -6.53
C THR A 90 2.21 -9.53 -6.12
N VAL A 91 2.40 -8.55 -7.01
CA VAL A 91 1.93 -7.18 -6.77
C VAL A 91 0.49 -7.09 -7.26
N PRO A 92 -0.47 -6.66 -6.42
CA PRO A 92 -1.84 -6.46 -6.86
C PRO A 92 -1.91 -5.37 -7.94
N ALA A 93 -2.84 -5.53 -8.89
CA ALA A 93 -3.10 -4.51 -9.89
C ALA A 93 -3.55 -3.22 -9.19
N ARG A 94 -2.81 -2.12 -9.38
CA ARG A 94 -3.15 -0.84 -8.76
C ARG A 94 -4.39 -0.24 -9.42
N GLY A 95 -5.42 0.02 -8.61
CA GLY A 95 -6.57 0.83 -9.01
C GLY A 95 -6.15 2.26 -9.36
N TRP A 96 -6.91 2.92 -10.23
CA TRP A 96 -6.70 4.33 -10.52
C TRP A 96 -7.17 5.18 -9.33
N GLU A 97 -6.25 5.84 -8.63
CA GLU A 97 -6.60 6.79 -7.58
C GLU A 97 -7.43 7.95 -8.14
N ARG A 98 -8.53 8.30 -7.46
CA ARG A 98 -9.43 9.38 -7.86
C ARG A 98 -8.74 10.75 -7.76
N ARG A 99 -9.06 11.64 -8.71
CA ARG A 99 -8.58 13.03 -8.72
C ARG A 99 -9.13 13.77 -7.48
N GLY A 100 -8.26 14.24 -6.59
CA GLY A 100 -8.63 15.02 -5.40
C GLY A 100 -8.64 14.27 -4.05
N THR A 101 -8.52 12.94 -4.04
CA THR A 101 -8.36 12.14 -2.80
C THR A 101 -6.95 11.58 -2.65
N ALA A 102 -6.02 11.99 -3.51
CA ALA A 102 -4.65 11.54 -3.48
C ALA A 102 -4.02 11.95 -2.15
N GLN A 103 -3.71 10.98 -1.30
CA GLN A 103 -2.95 11.21 -0.08
C GLN A 103 -1.63 11.89 -0.44
N THR A 104 -1.18 12.83 0.39
CA THR A 104 0.12 13.48 0.16
C THR A 104 1.20 12.40 0.15
N LYS A 105 1.89 12.27 -0.99
CA LYS A 105 2.95 11.28 -1.19
C LYS A 105 4.31 11.90 -0.96
N ALA A 106 5.23 11.09 -0.44
CA ALA A 106 6.63 11.43 -0.33
C ALA A 106 7.51 10.29 -0.85
N ASN A 107 8.76 10.63 -1.13
CA ASN A 107 9.75 9.70 -1.63
C ASN A 107 10.43 8.97 -0.46
N LEU A 108 10.49 7.64 -0.57
CA LEU A 108 11.40 6.77 0.17
C LEU A 108 12.49 6.33 -0.80
N ASN A 109 13.74 6.55 -0.45
CA ASN A 109 14.87 6.15 -1.28
C ASN A 109 15.43 4.83 -0.77
N ALA A 110 15.63 3.87 -1.67
CA ALA A 110 16.32 2.61 -1.40
C ALA A 110 17.40 2.39 -2.47
N ARG A 111 18.41 1.58 -2.15
CA ARG A 111 19.52 1.23 -3.05
C ARG A 111 19.70 -0.29 -3.14
N PRO A 112 18.72 -1.02 -3.70
CA PRO A 112 18.86 -2.46 -3.92
C PRO A 112 19.92 -2.76 -4.99
N ALA A 113 20.42 -3.99 -5.04
CA ALA A 113 21.32 -4.43 -6.11
C ALA A 113 20.74 -4.19 -7.52
N GLU A 114 21.55 -3.59 -8.40
CA GLU A 114 21.15 -3.19 -9.76
C GLU A 114 20.66 -4.38 -10.61
N LEU A 115 21.32 -5.54 -10.46
CA LEU A 115 20.93 -6.77 -11.17
C LEU A 115 19.50 -7.20 -10.83
N LEU A 116 19.12 -7.15 -9.54
CA LEU A 116 17.76 -7.51 -9.12
C LEU A 116 16.75 -6.50 -9.66
N GLN A 117 17.08 -5.22 -9.65
CA GLN A 117 16.22 -4.18 -10.20
C GLN A 117 15.96 -4.39 -11.70
N LYS A 118 16.99 -4.73 -12.47
CA LYS A 118 16.89 -5.04 -13.91
C LYS A 118 16.03 -6.28 -14.15
N GLN A 119 16.28 -7.37 -13.42
CA GLN A 119 15.48 -8.60 -13.54
C GLN A 119 14.00 -8.36 -13.25
N VAL A 120 13.67 -7.57 -12.22
CA VAL A 120 12.28 -7.20 -11.94
C VAL A 120 11.68 -6.39 -13.08
N ALA A 121 12.41 -5.41 -13.63
CA ALA A 121 11.92 -4.60 -14.75
C ALA A 121 11.63 -5.44 -16.01
N GLU A 122 12.43 -6.48 -16.27
CA GLU A 122 12.25 -7.41 -17.40
C GLU A 122 10.94 -8.23 -17.31
N THR A 123 10.36 -8.38 -16.11
CA THR A 123 9.04 -9.03 -15.95
C THR A 123 7.87 -8.17 -16.43
N GLY A 124 8.12 -6.91 -16.82
CA GLY A 124 7.09 -5.93 -17.17
C GLY A 124 6.48 -5.20 -15.97
N THR A 125 6.87 -5.55 -14.74
CA THR A 125 6.46 -4.82 -13.53
C THR A 125 7.53 -3.81 -13.14
N LEU A 126 7.12 -2.57 -12.82
CA LEU A 126 8.07 -1.54 -12.38
C LEU A 126 8.68 -1.91 -11.00
N PRO A 127 10.02 -1.89 -10.84
CA PRO A 127 10.66 -2.25 -9.57
C PRO A 127 10.18 -1.42 -8.37
N MET A 128 9.86 -0.13 -8.59
CA MET A 128 9.30 0.72 -7.54
C MET A 128 7.94 0.25 -7.02
N HIS A 129 7.15 -0.46 -7.82
CA HIS A 129 5.86 -1.01 -7.39
C HIS A 129 6.05 -2.25 -6.53
N VAL A 130 6.93 -3.16 -6.94
CA VAL A 130 7.31 -4.33 -6.16
C VAL A 130 7.88 -3.91 -4.80
N ALA A 131 8.81 -2.96 -4.81
CA ALA A 131 9.43 -2.45 -3.60
C ALA A 131 8.40 -1.78 -2.67
N ALA A 132 7.54 -0.90 -3.21
CA ALA A 132 6.49 -0.25 -2.44
C ALA A 132 5.56 -1.27 -1.77
N ASP A 133 5.04 -2.22 -2.54
CA ASP A 133 4.03 -3.16 -2.06
C ASP A 133 4.60 -4.14 -1.04
N TYR A 134 5.81 -4.66 -1.29
CA TYR A 134 6.49 -5.53 -0.35
C TYR A 134 6.83 -4.84 0.97
N LEU A 135 7.31 -3.59 0.94
CA LEU A 135 7.56 -2.81 2.16
C LEU A 135 6.26 -2.58 2.94
N MET A 136 5.18 -2.22 2.26
CA MET A 136 3.87 -2.04 2.91
C MET A 136 3.38 -3.35 3.54
N LYS A 137 3.60 -4.49 2.89
CA LYS A 137 3.26 -5.82 3.41
C LYS A 137 4.07 -6.21 4.64
N VAL A 138 5.39 -6.06 4.59
CA VAL A 138 6.30 -6.44 5.69
C VAL A 138 6.05 -5.59 6.93
N PHE A 139 5.88 -4.28 6.75
CA PHE A 139 5.67 -3.34 7.84
C PHE A 139 4.20 -3.07 8.16
N ARG A 140 3.27 -3.89 7.63
CA ARG A 140 1.82 -3.80 7.87
C ARG A 140 1.31 -2.35 7.84
N THR A 141 1.49 -1.69 6.71
CA THR A 141 1.02 -0.32 6.50
C THR A 141 0.29 -0.20 5.18
N GLY A 142 -0.44 0.92 5.00
CA GLY A 142 -1.20 1.14 3.78
C GLY A 142 -2.23 0.02 3.61
N PRO A 143 -2.31 -0.65 2.45
CA PRO A 143 -3.27 -1.73 2.22
C PRO A 143 -3.13 -2.96 3.12
N TYR A 144 -2.02 -3.09 3.84
CA TYR A 144 -1.70 -4.23 4.69
C TYR A 144 -1.73 -3.87 6.18
N ALA A 145 -2.19 -2.67 6.55
CA ALA A 145 -2.30 -2.31 7.96
C ALA A 145 -3.38 -3.14 8.66
N ASP A 146 -3.14 -3.49 9.92
CA ASP A 146 -4.10 -4.28 10.72
C ASP A 146 -5.45 -3.54 10.89
N ASP A 147 -5.43 -2.21 10.78
CA ASP A 147 -6.60 -1.32 10.81
C ASP A 147 -7.01 -0.81 9.42
N TYR A 148 -6.42 -1.32 8.33
CA TYR A 148 -6.74 -0.88 6.97
C TYR A 148 -8.16 -1.29 6.59
N GLN A 149 -9.02 -0.30 6.35
CA GLN A 149 -10.42 -0.50 5.98
C GLN A 149 -10.65 -0.56 4.46
N GLY A 150 -9.60 -0.74 3.65
CA GLY A 150 -9.70 -0.62 2.18
C GLY A 150 -9.54 0.82 1.68
N GLU A 151 -9.19 0.98 0.39
CA GLU A 151 -9.53 2.21 -0.31
C GLU A 151 -11.05 2.31 -0.33
N ALA A 152 -11.60 3.47 0.06
CA ALA A 152 -13.04 3.68 -0.02
C ALA A 152 -13.49 3.42 -1.45
N LEU A 153 -14.32 2.40 -1.64
CA LEU A 153 -14.82 2.04 -2.95
C LEU A 153 -15.55 3.25 -3.54
N ALA A 154 -15.47 3.41 -4.86
CA ALA A 154 -16.20 4.49 -5.51
C ALA A 154 -17.70 4.35 -5.16
N PRO A 155 -18.35 5.40 -4.63
CA PRO A 155 -19.76 5.31 -4.28
C PRO A 155 -20.53 5.01 -5.56
N GLY A 156 -21.35 3.98 -5.53
CA GLY A 156 -22.19 3.60 -6.66
C GLY A 156 -23.41 4.49 -6.79
N ARG A 157 -24.34 4.05 -7.65
CA ARG A 157 -25.62 4.74 -7.83
C ARG A 157 -26.45 4.73 -6.54
N GLU A 158 -27.30 5.73 -6.43
CA GLU A 158 -28.23 5.86 -5.32
C GLU A 158 -29.25 4.71 -5.28
N ARG A 159 -29.38 4.10 -4.11
CA ARG A 159 -30.37 3.07 -3.80
C ARG A 159 -31.26 3.58 -2.66
N MET A 160 -32.53 3.23 -2.71
CA MET A 160 -33.53 3.62 -1.72
C MET A 160 -34.41 2.42 -1.32
N PRO A 161 -33.85 1.38 -0.68
CA PRO A 161 -34.68 0.35 -0.10
C PRO A 161 -35.67 0.95 0.91
N GLN A 162 -36.82 0.32 1.04
CA GLN A 162 -37.81 0.67 2.04
C GLN A 162 -37.50 -0.05 3.35
N VAL A 163 -37.45 0.68 4.46
CA VAL A 163 -37.27 0.15 5.81
C VAL A 163 -38.20 0.87 6.78
N PRO A 164 -38.59 0.26 7.92
CA PRO A 164 -39.38 0.96 8.93
C PRO A 164 -38.68 2.24 9.41
N ARG A 165 -39.44 3.33 9.62
CA ARG A 165 -38.87 4.62 10.06
C ARG A 165 -38.03 4.49 11.32
N ALA A 166 -38.51 3.74 12.31
CA ALA A 166 -37.77 3.51 13.55
C ALA A 166 -36.41 2.84 13.31
N VAL A 167 -36.36 1.84 12.42
CA VAL A 167 -35.12 1.18 12.00
C VAL A 167 -34.18 2.16 11.29
N ARG A 168 -34.70 2.96 10.35
CA ARG A 168 -33.91 3.96 9.62
C ARG A 168 -33.21 4.94 10.57
N GLU A 169 -33.95 5.50 11.52
CA GLU A 169 -33.40 6.48 12.45
C GLU A 169 -32.35 5.84 13.39
N ARG A 170 -32.57 4.60 13.85
CA ARG A 170 -31.57 3.85 14.64
C ARG A 170 -30.30 3.58 13.84
N ILE A 171 -30.42 3.13 12.58
CA ILE A 171 -29.25 2.93 11.70
C ILE A 171 -28.51 4.24 11.48
N ARG A 172 -29.23 5.34 11.22
CA ARG A 172 -28.60 6.65 11.00
C ARG A 172 -27.84 7.15 12.22
N ALA A 173 -28.42 7.00 13.41
CA ALA A 173 -27.78 7.37 14.66
C ALA A 173 -26.51 6.54 14.93
N ALA A 174 -26.56 5.22 14.68
CA ALA A 174 -25.43 4.33 14.92
C ALA A 174 -24.31 4.47 13.88
N ALA A 175 -24.67 4.59 12.60
CA ALA A 175 -23.70 4.60 11.50
C ALA A 175 -22.97 5.94 11.31
N GLY A 176 -23.49 7.05 11.85
CA GLY A 176 -22.84 8.37 11.72
C GLY A 176 -22.57 8.78 10.26
N GLY A 177 -23.45 8.41 9.33
CA GLY A 177 -23.29 8.67 7.88
C GLY A 177 -22.48 7.62 7.11
N ARG A 178 -21.98 6.56 7.76
CA ARG A 178 -21.16 5.50 7.15
C ARG A 178 -21.95 4.31 6.60
N ALA A 179 -23.28 4.36 6.63
CA ALA A 179 -24.12 3.21 6.29
C ALA A 179 -23.83 2.58 4.91
N SER A 180 -23.42 3.36 3.90
CA SER A 180 -23.04 2.80 2.59
C SER A 180 -21.77 1.94 2.67
N MET A 181 -20.76 2.37 3.43
CA MET A 181 -19.53 1.58 3.65
C MET A 181 -19.81 0.34 4.49
N ASP A 182 -20.68 0.44 5.49
CA ASP A 182 -21.06 -0.73 6.29
C ASP A 182 -21.85 -1.76 5.47
N ILE A 183 -22.67 -1.31 4.51
CA ILE A 183 -23.32 -2.20 3.54
C ILE A 183 -22.29 -2.89 2.65
N GLU A 184 -21.27 -2.16 2.19
CA GLU A 184 -20.17 -2.74 1.42
C GLU A 184 -19.41 -3.80 2.23
N GLU A 185 -19.19 -3.58 3.53
CA GLU A 185 -18.63 -4.60 4.42
C GLU A 185 -19.51 -5.86 4.47
N GLY A 186 -20.84 -5.69 4.60
CA GLY A 186 -21.79 -6.81 4.53
C GLY A 186 -21.76 -7.56 3.20
N PHE A 187 -21.59 -6.85 2.09
CA PHE A 187 -21.44 -7.46 0.77
C PHE A 187 -20.17 -8.30 0.68
N THR A 188 -19.04 -7.78 1.15
CA THR A 188 -17.78 -8.51 1.18
C THR A 188 -17.89 -9.78 2.02
N LYS A 189 -18.52 -9.72 3.20
CA LYS A 189 -18.74 -10.90 4.05
C LYS A 189 -19.63 -11.96 3.39
N LEU A 190 -20.69 -11.55 2.69
CA LEU A 190 -21.50 -12.48 1.91
C LEU A 190 -20.69 -13.17 0.79
N LEU A 191 -19.88 -12.40 0.06
CA LEU A 191 -19.04 -12.94 -1.02
C LEU A 191 -17.96 -13.89 -0.49
N ALA A 192 -17.47 -13.65 0.73
CA ALA A 192 -16.55 -14.55 1.44
C ALA A 192 -17.24 -15.79 2.04
N GLY A 193 -18.58 -15.85 2.05
CA GLY A 193 -19.34 -16.94 2.68
C GLY A 193 -19.46 -16.84 4.20
N GLU A 194 -19.16 -15.66 4.78
CA GLU A 194 -19.22 -15.39 6.22
C GLU A 194 -20.58 -14.84 6.68
N LEU A 195 -21.48 -14.55 5.73
CA LEU A 195 -22.80 -13.98 5.99
C LEU A 195 -23.86 -14.75 5.20
N ASP A 196 -24.91 -15.21 5.89
CA ASP A 196 -26.06 -15.83 5.23
C ASP A 196 -27.00 -14.79 4.61
N PRO A 197 -27.48 -15.01 3.38
CA PRO A 197 -28.37 -14.08 2.70
C PRO A 197 -29.80 -14.21 3.24
N VAL A 198 -30.11 -13.48 4.31
CA VAL A 198 -31.45 -13.43 4.90
C VAL A 198 -32.15 -12.12 4.57
N ALA A 199 -33.39 -12.19 4.10
CA ALA A 199 -34.21 -11.00 3.93
C ALA A 199 -34.78 -10.54 5.29
N PRO A 200 -34.61 -9.27 5.68
CA PRO A 200 -35.31 -8.73 6.85
C PRO A 200 -36.82 -8.85 6.65
N VAL A 201 -37.51 -9.32 7.69
CA VAL A 201 -38.97 -9.37 7.72
C VAL A 201 -39.45 -8.18 8.55
N TRP A 202 -40.45 -7.47 8.05
CA TRP A 202 -41.05 -6.33 8.72
C TRP A 202 -42.51 -6.63 9.04
N ALA A 203 -43.03 -6.10 10.14
CA ALA A 203 -44.47 -6.12 10.41
C ALA A 203 -45.24 -5.37 9.31
N ASP A 204 -46.37 -5.92 8.86
CA ASP A 204 -47.20 -5.32 7.79
C ASP A 204 -47.70 -3.90 8.13
N THR A 205 -47.78 -3.56 9.42
CA THR A 205 -48.23 -2.26 9.91
C THR A 205 -47.09 -1.22 10.03
N SER A 206 -45.88 -1.55 9.58
CA SER A 206 -44.72 -0.66 9.70
C SER A 206 -44.83 0.59 8.83
N ASP A 207 -44.48 1.77 9.37
CA ASP A 207 -44.31 3.00 8.59
C ASP A 207 -43.01 2.90 7.77
N MET A 208 -43.14 2.44 6.53
CA MET A 208 -42.02 2.22 5.61
C MET A 208 -41.56 3.54 4.98
N VAL A 209 -40.25 3.79 5.04
CA VAL A 209 -39.62 4.99 4.49
C VAL A 209 -38.39 4.64 3.66
N PRO A 210 -38.05 5.45 2.63
CA PRO A 210 -36.84 5.24 1.86
C PRO A 210 -35.59 5.46 2.72
N PHE A 211 -34.63 4.55 2.61
CA PHE A 211 -33.30 4.65 3.20
C PHE A 211 -32.23 4.82 2.12
N LYS A 212 -31.85 6.08 1.89
CA LYS A 212 -30.90 6.47 0.85
C LYS A 212 -29.47 6.03 1.18
N VAL A 213 -28.89 5.19 0.32
CA VAL A 213 -27.50 4.69 0.41
C VAL A 213 -26.88 4.60 -0.98
N ARG A 214 -25.54 4.56 -1.05
CA ARG A 214 -24.76 4.53 -2.30
C ARG A 214 -23.63 3.50 -2.22
N PRO A 215 -23.94 2.21 -2.02
CA PRO A 215 -22.90 1.18 -2.04
C PRO A 215 -22.25 1.12 -3.43
N ASN A 216 -20.99 0.73 -3.49
CA ASN A 216 -20.26 0.52 -4.73
C ASN A 216 -21.01 -0.39 -5.73
N ASP A 217 -21.05 0.01 -7.01
CA ASP A 217 -21.83 -0.70 -8.03
C ASP A 217 -21.23 -2.05 -8.41
N ASP A 218 -19.90 -2.16 -8.52
CA ASP A 218 -19.24 -3.42 -8.85
C ASP A 218 -19.49 -4.48 -7.77
N LEU A 219 -19.36 -4.07 -6.50
CA LEU A 219 -19.63 -4.93 -5.35
C LEU A 219 -21.11 -5.32 -5.29
N PHE A 220 -22.00 -4.37 -5.56
CA PHE A 220 -23.44 -4.64 -5.64
C PHE A 220 -23.76 -5.68 -6.73
N ASP A 221 -23.17 -5.54 -7.92
CA ASP A 221 -23.43 -6.43 -9.05
C ASP A 221 -22.82 -7.83 -8.82
N GLN A 222 -21.68 -7.93 -8.15
CA GLN A 222 -21.15 -9.21 -7.68
C GLN A 222 -22.10 -9.91 -6.71
N VAL A 223 -22.63 -9.19 -5.71
CA VAL A 223 -23.63 -9.73 -4.78
C VAL A 223 -24.91 -10.12 -5.51
N LYS A 224 -25.36 -9.32 -6.49
CA LYS A 224 -26.52 -9.66 -7.32
C LYS A 224 -26.33 -10.97 -8.05
N THR A 225 -25.15 -11.20 -8.64
CA THR A 225 -24.79 -12.47 -9.29
C THR A 225 -24.77 -13.62 -8.29
N ARG A 226 -24.17 -13.42 -7.11
CA ARG A 226 -24.12 -14.43 -6.04
C ARG A 226 -25.51 -14.87 -5.55
N LEU A 227 -26.47 -13.95 -5.57
CA LEU A 227 -27.85 -14.17 -5.12
C LEU A 227 -28.80 -14.65 -6.24
N ALA A 228 -28.32 -14.92 -7.45
CA ALA A 228 -29.19 -15.25 -8.59
C ALA A 228 -30.14 -16.43 -8.32
N ASP A 229 -29.69 -17.42 -7.54
CA ASP A 229 -30.46 -18.61 -7.20
C ASP A 229 -31.19 -18.51 -5.85
N VAL A 230 -31.04 -17.39 -5.13
CA VAL A 230 -31.63 -17.18 -3.80
C VAL A 230 -32.96 -16.42 -3.94
N LYS A 231 -34.07 -17.16 -3.88
CA LYS A 231 -35.42 -16.60 -4.10
C LYS A 231 -35.77 -15.55 -3.04
N GLY A 232 -36.20 -14.36 -3.49
CA GLY A 232 -36.74 -13.31 -2.63
C GLY A 232 -35.69 -12.45 -1.91
N VAL A 233 -34.41 -12.71 -2.10
CA VAL A 233 -33.33 -11.93 -1.48
C VAL A 233 -32.69 -11.02 -2.52
N THR A 234 -32.56 -9.74 -2.18
CA THR A 234 -31.86 -8.75 -3.02
C THR A 234 -30.56 -8.34 -2.33
N PRO A 235 -29.58 -7.76 -3.05
CA PRO A 235 -28.38 -7.25 -2.39
C PRO A 235 -28.72 -6.22 -1.30
N MET A 236 -29.74 -5.38 -1.49
CA MET A 236 -30.15 -4.44 -0.44
C MET A 236 -30.72 -5.13 0.80
N HIS A 237 -31.37 -6.29 0.67
CA HIS A 237 -31.80 -7.09 1.82
C HIS A 237 -30.60 -7.54 2.65
N VAL A 238 -29.54 -8.03 1.99
CA VAL A 238 -28.29 -8.44 2.65
C VAL A 238 -27.63 -7.24 3.35
N GLY A 239 -27.53 -6.10 2.65
CA GLY A 239 -26.97 -4.88 3.22
C GLY A 239 -27.72 -4.44 4.47
N ILE A 240 -29.06 -4.42 4.43
CA ILE A 240 -29.87 -4.02 5.59
C ILE A 240 -29.77 -5.05 6.72
N ALA A 241 -29.85 -6.35 6.43
CA ALA A 241 -29.70 -7.40 7.43
C ALA A 241 -28.35 -7.30 8.16
N TYR A 242 -27.27 -7.03 7.41
CA TYR A 242 -25.97 -6.80 7.99
C TYR A 242 -25.94 -5.59 8.94
N LEU A 243 -26.54 -4.46 8.53
CA LEU A 243 -26.63 -3.27 9.39
C LEU A 243 -27.41 -3.55 10.69
N LEU A 244 -28.50 -4.31 10.61
CA LEU A 244 -29.29 -4.69 11.77
C LEU A 244 -28.45 -5.49 12.76
N THR A 245 -27.76 -6.53 12.29
CA THR A 245 -26.88 -7.35 13.13
C THR A 245 -25.72 -6.54 13.69
N LYS A 246 -25.02 -5.77 12.85
CA LYS A 246 -23.86 -4.95 13.24
C LYS A 246 -24.20 -3.96 14.35
N TYR A 247 -25.41 -3.38 14.31
CA TYR A 247 -25.85 -2.36 15.27
C TYR A 247 -26.77 -2.88 16.37
N GLY A 248 -27.00 -4.19 16.47
CA GLY A 248 -27.91 -4.77 17.47
C GLY A 248 -29.34 -4.21 17.36
N ILE A 249 -29.82 -3.98 16.14
CA ILE A 249 -31.17 -3.48 15.86
C ILE A 249 -32.05 -4.67 15.50
N GLU A 250 -33.05 -4.95 16.31
CA GLU A 250 -34.05 -5.97 15.99
C GLU A 250 -34.95 -5.51 14.84
N ALA A 251 -35.16 -6.39 13.85
CA ALA A 251 -36.25 -6.26 12.91
C ALA A 251 -37.53 -6.62 13.68
N THR A 252 -38.23 -5.61 14.20
CA THR A 252 -39.48 -5.80 14.94
C THR A 252 -40.48 -6.62 14.13
N SER A 253 -40.89 -7.77 14.68
CA SER A 253 -42.03 -8.59 14.26
C SER A 253 -43.35 -7.97 14.67
#